data_AF-A0A7Y0DEV9-F1
#
_entry.id   AF-A0A7Y0DEV9-F1
#
_cell.length_a   1.000
_cell.length_b   1.000
_cell.length_c   1.000
_cell.angle_alpha   90.00
_cell.angle_beta   90.00
_cell.angle_gamma   90.00
#
_symmetry.space_group_name_H-M   'P 1'
#
loop_
_entity.id
_entity.type
_entity.pdbx_description
1 polymer ?
#
loop_
_entity_poly.entity_id
_entity_poly.type
_entity_poly.pdbx_seq_one_letter_code
_entity_poly.pdbx_strand_id
1 'polypeptide(L)' 'VAAYPAFIHTYNHHRGHTALGGKSPADRVPNLCGQYT' A
#
# COMPACT_ATOMS: atom_id res chain seq x y z
N VAL A 1 17.84 -10.49 1.28
CA VAL A 1 17.09 -9.42 1.96
C VAL A 1 15.64 -9.45 1.47
N ALA A 2 14.71 -9.96 2.29
CA ALA A 2 13.28 -10.06 1.96
C ALA A 2 12.46 -8.87 2.49
N ALA A 3 13.11 -7.91 3.15
CA ALA A 3 12.45 -6.81 3.85
C ALA A 3 11.77 -5.82 2.90
N TYR A 4 12.33 -5.60 1.70
CA TYR A 4 11.82 -4.60 0.77
C TYR A 4 10.44 -4.97 0.17
N PRO A 5 10.23 -6.18 -0.38
CA PRO A 5 8.90 -6.60 -0.84
C PRO A 5 7.83 -6.55 0.27
N ALA A 6 8.17 -7.02 1.46
CA ALA A 6 7.26 -7.01 2.61
C ALA A 6 6.90 -5.59 3.07
N PHE A 7 7.88 -4.67 3.04
CA PHE A 7 7.67 -3.27 3.35
C PHE A 7 6.69 -2.61 2.36
N ILE A 8 6.90 -2.80 1.06
CA ILE A 8 6.03 -2.20 0.03
C ILE A 8 4.60 -2.73 0.15
N HIS A 9 4.42 -4.03 0.37
CA HIS A 9 3.09 -4.61 0.58
C HIS A 9 2.37 -3.98 1.79
N THR A 10 3.08 -3.88 2.92
CA THR A 10 2.51 -3.30 4.16
C THR A 10 2.15 -1.82 3.98
N TYR A 11 3.02 -1.05 3.33
CA TYR A 11 2.79 0.37 3.09
C TYR A 11 1.57 0.60 2.19
N ASN A 12 1.48 -0.13 1.08
CA ASN A 12 0.44 0.10 0.08
C ASN A 12 -0.95 -0.41 0.51
N HIS A 13 -1.02 -1.48 1.31
CA HIS A 13 -2.29 -2.16 1.60
C HIS A 13 -2.76 -2.03 3.05
N HIS A 14 -1.85 -1.83 4.01
CA HIS A 14 -2.21 -1.91 5.43
C HIS A 14 -2.00 -0.61 6.20
N ARG A 15 -1.17 0.30 5.69
CA ARG A 15 -0.84 1.54 6.38
C ARG A 15 -1.79 2.67 6.00
N GLY A 16 -2.61 3.10 6.95
CA GLY A 16 -3.43 4.29 6.82
C GLY A 16 -2.59 5.58 6.77
N HIS A 17 -3.07 6.58 6.02
CA HIS A 17 -2.46 7.91 5.95
C HIS A 17 -3.45 9.00 6.36
N THR A 18 -3.01 9.93 7.22
CA THR A 18 -3.83 11.06 7.69
C THR A 18 -4.37 11.89 6.53
N ALA A 19 -3.52 12.18 5.53
CA ALA A 19 -3.91 12.92 4.32
C ALA A 19 -4.98 12.19 3.47
N LEU A 20 -5.13 10.87 3.65
CA LEU A 20 -6.11 10.05 2.95
C LEU A 20 -7.34 9.75 3.82
N GLY A 21 -7.45 10.34 5.01
CA GLY A 21 -8.53 10.07 5.96
C GLY A 21 -8.41 8.69 6.60
N GLY A 22 -7.18 8.21 6.84
CA GLY A 22 -6.90 6.90 7.42
C GLY A 22 -6.87 5.76 6.40
N LYS A 23 -7.13 6.05 5.12
CA LYS A 23 -7.06 5.08 4.03
C LYS A 23 -5.62 4.78 3.62
N SER A 24 -5.42 3.58 3.07
CA SER A 24 -4.16 3.16 2.46
C SER A 24 -3.99 3.79 1.07
N PRO A 25 -2.76 3.77 0.52
CA PRO A 25 -2.54 4.15 -0.88
C PRO A 25 -3.42 3.38 -1.88
N ALA A 26 -3.59 2.06 -1.69
CA ALA A 26 -4.37 1.22 -2.59
C ALA A 26 -5.87 1.58 -2.63
N ASP A 27 -6.42 2.12 -1.54
CA ASP A 27 -7.83 2.57 -1.49
C ASP A 27 -8.11 3.80 -2.39
N ARG A 28 -7.06 4.52 -2.78
CA ARG A 28 -7.15 5.76 -3.58
C ARG A 28 -6.72 5.56 -5.01
N VAL A 29 -5.87 4.57 -5.26
CA VAL A 29 -5.23 4.31 -6.54
C VAL A 29 -5.77 2.98 -7.07
N PRO A 30 -6.89 2.99 -7.82
CA PRO A 30 -7.58 1.76 -8.24
C PRO A 30 -6.72 0.86 -9.15
N ASN A 31 -5.68 1.43 -9.78
CA ASN A 31 -4.70 0.73 -10.61
C ASN A 31 -3.43 0.28 -9.83
N LEU A 32 -3.39 0.47 -8.51
CA LEU A 32 -2.31 -0.06 -7.66
C LEU A 32 -2.56 -1.52 -7.26
N CYS A 33 -3.82 -1.92 -7.17
CA CYS A 33 -4.22 -3.31 -6.95
C CYS A 33 -3.88 -4.14 -8.20
N GLY A 34 -2.92 -5.08 -8.07
CA GLY A 34 -2.58 -6.03 -9.13
C GLY A 34 -1.17 -5.90 -9.73
N GLN A 35 -0.31 -5.01 -9.22
CA GLN A 35 1.08 -4.83 -9.72
C GLN A 35 2.16 -5.52 -8.85
N TYR A 36 1.77 -6.41 -7.93
CA TYR A 36 2.70 -7.10 -7.04
C TYR A 36 2.43 -8.61 -7.03
N THR A 37 2.79 -9.27 -8.13
CA THR A 37 3.14 -10.70 -8.17
C THR A 37 4.63 -10.83 -8.37
#